data_AF-A0A953B8M0-F1
#
_entry.id   AF-A0A953B8M0-F1
#
_cell.length_a   1.000
_cell.length_b   1.000
_cell.length_c   1.000
_cell.angle_alpha   90.00
_cell.angle_beta   90.00
_cell.angle_gamma   90.00
#
_symmetry.space_group_name_H-M   'P 1'
#
loop_
_entity.id
_entity.type
_entity.pdbx_description
1 polymer ?
#
loop_
_entity_poly.entity_id
_entity_poly.type
_entity_poly.pdbx_seq_one_letter_code
_entity_poly.pdbx_strand_id
1 'polypeptide(L)'
;MKGLEVSIIPFHEVNLGDRADAEYFSKENRAIERALREHDAVALREFGTLVGSAFYPAATELYEEGDVPFARCVDCIEHLVITRLQDSEFVRIPSWFVEQSKQIDCATRGDIIITKVGTPCFASIVRDYERIALSRTVLGLVRIHDINPYYLTAFLRCRFGFNQLSRQREQTIQFQLTLDRVREVLVYRASPKLQSAVERTMVAHIAALEEAYTKLSQAEATLTEALGLGDWHPPDPLTYTRRASEVFAARRVDSPYFSPRVSELLQLLGRDNLQIRDVAPARHEEFIASSSGEFDYIEISDIQTDGTVSSNRVAQSEAPSRATWHVRSGDVLASTVRPIRRLSAIIAPEQDSFVCSSGFVVLTPQSVSPELLLTYLRLPQVCELMDLHTSASMYPAISEKDLLNLPFRCVPSDVERKIVSAVQQSHSARREAHILLDRAKRAVEIAIEQSEAEALRYLSESSA
;
A
#
# COMPACT_ATOMS: atom_id res chain seq x y z
N MET A 1 31.37 -14.13 24.55
CA MET A 1 31.31 -13.23 23.37
C MET A 1 31.14 -13.99 22.05
N LYS A 2 30.39 -15.10 22.00
CA LYS A 2 29.90 -15.65 20.72
C LYS A 2 28.45 -15.16 20.58
N GLY A 3 28.15 -14.45 19.49
CA GLY A 3 26.81 -13.92 19.21
C GLY A 3 26.64 -12.40 19.32
N LEU A 4 27.67 -11.63 19.70
CA LEU A 4 27.62 -10.17 19.64
C LEU A 4 28.28 -9.68 18.34
N GLU A 5 27.55 -8.91 17.55
CA GLU A 5 28.07 -8.25 16.36
C GLU A 5 28.85 -7.00 16.79
N VAL A 6 30.19 -7.09 16.80
CA VAL A 6 31.07 -5.98 17.21
C VAL A 6 31.86 -5.44 16.02
N SER A 7 31.77 -4.14 15.77
CA SER A 7 32.64 -3.39 14.85
C SER A 7 33.74 -2.69 15.64
N ILE A 8 35.02 -2.90 15.25
CA ILE A 8 36.16 -2.16 15.80
C ILE A 8 36.64 -1.19 14.72
N ILE A 9 36.74 0.10 15.07
CA ILE A 9 37.17 1.15 14.15
C ILE A 9 38.28 1.96 14.82
N PRO A 10 39.45 2.13 14.18
CA PRO A 10 40.48 3.04 14.64
C PRO A 10 39.93 4.48 14.66
N PHE A 11 40.14 5.21 15.76
CA PHE A 11 39.60 6.57 15.94
C PHE A 11 39.96 7.53 14.80
N HIS A 12 41.13 7.37 14.17
CA HIS A 12 41.58 8.20 13.06
C HIS A 12 40.84 7.92 11.73
N GLU A 13 40.18 6.78 11.59
CA GLU A 13 39.33 6.43 10.43
C GLU A 13 37.88 6.89 10.64
N VAL A 14 37.52 7.33 11.86
CA VAL A 14 36.18 7.80 12.18
C VAL A 14 36.12 9.30 11.97
N ASN A 15 35.45 9.74 10.91
CA ASN A 15 34.95 11.11 10.85
C ASN A 15 33.67 11.18 11.68
N LEU A 16 33.83 11.49 12.97
CA LEU A 16 32.72 11.53 13.92
C LEU A 16 31.69 12.62 13.60
N GLY A 17 31.99 13.56 12.69
CA GLY A 17 31.06 14.62 12.25
C GLY A 17 30.11 15.05 13.36
N ASP A 18 28.84 14.68 13.21
CA ASP A 18 27.76 14.78 14.19
C ASP A 18 27.22 13.42 14.70
N ARG A 19 27.88 12.28 14.40
CA ARG A 19 27.38 10.91 14.68
C ARG A 19 28.45 9.97 15.28
N ALA A 20 28.07 9.29 16.36
CA ALA A 20 28.90 8.34 17.10
C ALA A 20 28.17 7.04 17.49
N ASP A 21 26.99 6.78 16.93
CA ASP A 21 26.12 5.65 17.25
C ASP A 21 26.56 4.34 16.59
N ALA A 22 26.31 3.21 17.27
CA ALA A 22 26.79 1.90 16.86
C ALA A 22 26.13 1.40 15.56
N GLU A 23 24.86 1.73 15.33
CA GLU A 23 24.11 1.34 14.14
C GLU A 23 24.73 1.94 12.87
N TYR A 24 25.17 3.21 12.93
CA TYR A 24 25.87 3.87 11.83
C TYR A 24 27.13 3.10 11.40
N PHE A 25 27.85 2.56 12.38
CA PHE A 25 29.11 1.84 12.21
C PHE A 25 28.97 0.31 12.17
N SER A 26 27.75 -0.20 11.93
CA SER A 26 27.49 -1.63 11.80
C SER A 26 28.36 -2.28 10.70
N LYS A 27 28.65 -3.57 10.84
CA LYS A 27 29.46 -4.30 9.85
C LYS A 27 28.86 -4.24 8.45
N GLU A 28 27.53 -4.35 8.38
CA GLU A 28 26.78 -4.25 7.13
C GLU A 28 26.97 -2.89 6.47
N ASN A 29 26.78 -1.79 7.20
CA ASN A 29 26.92 -0.43 6.67
C ASN A 29 28.34 -0.16 6.15
N ARG A 30 29.37 -0.67 6.85
CA ARG A 30 30.76 -0.57 6.39
C ARG A 30 31.04 -1.41 5.15
N ALA A 31 30.45 -2.61 5.06
CA ALA A 31 30.59 -3.46 3.89
C ALA A 31 29.95 -2.81 2.65
N ILE A 32 28.76 -2.21 2.79
CA ILE A 32 28.07 -1.46 1.74
C ILE A 32 28.93 -0.29 1.26
N GLU A 33 29.42 0.54 2.18
CA GLU A 33 30.25 1.70 1.82
C GLU A 33 31.54 1.28 1.12
N ARG A 34 32.22 0.23 1.62
CA ARG A 34 33.43 -0.30 0.99
C ARG A 34 33.17 -0.76 -0.43
N ALA A 35 32.14 -1.60 -0.63
CA ALA A 35 31.80 -2.14 -1.95
C ALA A 35 31.51 -1.02 -2.95
N LEU A 36 30.76 0.01 -2.55
CA LEU A 36 30.46 1.16 -3.42
C LEU A 36 31.72 1.97 -3.75
N ARG A 37 32.61 2.18 -2.78
CA ARG A 37 33.89 2.89 -3.02
C ARG A 37 34.84 2.12 -3.92
N GLU A 38 34.86 0.79 -3.83
CA GLU A 38 35.64 -0.09 -4.74
C GLU A 38 35.16 -0.01 -6.19
N HIS A 39 33.92 0.45 -6.41
CA HIS A 39 33.31 0.65 -7.72
C HIS A 39 33.21 2.13 -8.13
N ASP A 40 34.04 3.02 -7.55
CA ASP A 40 34.07 4.46 -7.86
C ASP A 40 32.66 5.10 -7.83
N ALA A 41 31.82 4.68 -6.90
CA ALA A 41 30.46 5.20 -6.78
C ALA A 41 30.46 6.71 -6.55
N VAL A 42 29.47 7.37 -7.16
CA VAL A 42 29.38 8.83 -7.25
C VAL A 42 28.24 9.33 -6.35
N ALA A 43 28.41 10.48 -5.73
CA ALA A 43 27.37 11.07 -4.88
C ALA A 43 26.09 11.36 -5.67
N LEU A 44 24.92 11.14 -5.05
CA LEU A 44 23.60 11.30 -5.67
C LEU A 44 23.38 12.71 -6.24
N ARG A 45 23.95 13.74 -5.61
CA ARG A 45 23.89 15.14 -6.08
C ARG A 45 24.41 15.35 -7.51
N GLU A 46 25.26 14.46 -8.01
CA GLU A 46 25.84 14.56 -9.36
C GLU A 46 24.85 14.12 -10.45
N PHE A 47 23.71 13.53 -10.08
CA PHE A 47 22.73 13.01 -11.04
C PHE A 47 21.45 13.84 -11.11
N GLY A 48 21.27 14.85 -10.27
CA GLY A 48 20.05 15.64 -10.22
C GLY A 48 20.03 16.63 -9.05
N THR A 49 19.00 17.46 -8.99
CA THR A 49 18.82 18.40 -7.89
C THR A 49 17.86 17.85 -6.84
N LEU A 50 18.31 17.78 -5.59
CA LEU A 50 17.43 17.48 -4.47
C LEU A 50 16.68 18.73 -4.00
N VAL A 51 15.35 18.63 -3.96
CA VAL A 51 14.38 19.65 -3.58
C VAL A 51 13.46 19.14 -2.47
N GLY A 52 12.80 20.03 -1.74
CA GLY A 52 11.96 19.63 -0.62
C GLY A 52 11.16 20.79 -0.04
N SER A 53 9.86 20.55 0.13
CA SER A 53 8.91 21.57 0.56
C SER A 53 8.96 21.87 2.06
N ALA A 54 8.64 23.12 2.43
CA ALA A 54 8.51 23.56 3.82
C ALA A 54 7.22 23.04 4.51
N PHE A 55 7.02 23.36 5.80
CA PHE A 55 5.76 23.03 6.51
C PHE A 55 4.67 24.04 6.15
N TYR A 56 3.43 23.56 5.93
CA TYR A 56 2.28 24.42 5.67
C TYR A 56 1.08 24.00 6.51
N PRO A 57 0.81 24.69 7.63
CA PRO A 57 -0.42 24.50 8.37
C PRO A 57 -1.66 24.84 7.53
N ALA A 58 -1.56 25.82 6.62
CA ALA A 58 -2.67 26.30 5.80
C ALA A 58 -3.09 25.35 4.67
N ALA A 59 -2.22 24.43 4.24
CA ALA A 59 -2.55 23.50 3.15
C ALA A 59 -3.56 22.44 3.58
N THR A 60 -3.62 22.12 4.88
CA THR A 60 -4.49 21.06 5.43
C THR A 60 -5.97 21.33 5.20
N GLU A 61 -6.39 22.60 5.17
CA GLU A 61 -7.77 23.00 4.88
C GLU A 61 -8.09 22.98 3.39
N LEU A 62 -7.07 22.91 2.53
CA LEU A 62 -7.19 22.90 1.06
C LEU A 62 -7.07 21.49 0.48
N TYR A 63 -6.90 20.48 1.33
CA TYR A 63 -6.92 19.08 0.92
C TYR A 63 -8.33 18.78 0.41
N GLU A 64 -8.43 18.27 -0.83
CA GLU A 64 -9.69 17.92 -1.54
C GLU A 64 -10.33 19.04 -2.38
N GLU A 65 -9.85 20.28 -2.31
CA GLU A 65 -10.36 21.39 -3.17
C GLU A 65 -9.58 21.57 -4.48
N GLY A 66 -8.65 20.67 -4.77
CA GLY A 66 -7.57 20.89 -5.73
C GLY A 66 -7.53 20.01 -6.97
N ASP A 67 -6.77 20.46 -7.96
CA ASP A 67 -6.48 19.77 -9.23
C ASP A 67 -5.05 19.18 -9.28
N VAL A 68 -4.14 19.65 -8.42
CA VAL A 68 -2.75 19.18 -8.39
C VAL A 68 -2.58 18.05 -7.35
N PRO A 69 -2.08 16.86 -7.75
CA PRO A 69 -1.78 15.79 -6.80
C PRO A 69 -0.66 16.20 -5.84
N PHE A 70 -0.80 15.79 -4.58
CA PHE A 70 0.09 16.18 -3.49
C PHE A 70 0.71 14.94 -2.83
N ALA A 71 1.98 14.66 -3.15
CA ALA A 71 2.69 13.47 -2.70
C ALA A 71 3.08 13.52 -1.23
N ARG A 72 2.65 12.50 -0.48
CA ARG A 72 2.96 12.28 0.94
C ARG A 72 3.76 10.99 1.11
N CYS A 73 4.30 10.81 2.30
CA CYS A 73 5.06 9.61 2.65
C CYS A 73 4.28 8.33 2.35
N VAL A 74 3.00 8.28 2.73
CA VAL A 74 2.14 7.09 2.54
C VAL A 74 1.98 6.71 1.08
N ASP A 75 1.98 7.69 0.17
CA ASP A 75 1.76 7.48 -1.27
C ASP A 75 3.01 6.87 -1.97
N CYS A 76 4.14 6.74 -1.26
CA CYS A 76 5.43 6.28 -1.80
C CYS A 76 5.94 4.96 -1.18
N ILE A 77 5.44 4.56 -0.02
CA ILE A 77 5.95 3.38 0.71
C ILE A 77 5.64 2.11 -0.10
N GLU A 78 4.36 1.91 -0.38
CA GLU A 78 3.85 0.73 -1.08
C GLU A 78 4.00 0.82 -2.60
N HIS A 79 4.34 2.01 -3.11
CA HIS A 79 4.33 2.29 -4.54
C HIS A 79 5.71 2.70 -5.02
N LEU A 80 6.39 1.79 -5.73
CA LEU A 80 7.63 2.09 -6.42
C LEU A 80 7.45 3.15 -7.52
N VAL A 81 6.25 3.23 -8.09
CA VAL A 81 5.95 4.08 -9.23
C VAL A 81 4.67 4.85 -8.94
N ILE A 82 4.76 6.17 -9.10
CA ILE A 82 3.64 7.08 -8.91
C ILE A 82 2.96 7.28 -10.26
N THR A 83 1.72 6.82 -10.34
CA THR A 83 0.89 6.78 -11.56
C THR A 83 -0.49 7.37 -11.29
N ARG A 84 -1.25 7.65 -12.36
CA ARG A 84 -2.63 8.11 -12.25
C ARG A 84 -3.61 7.04 -11.75
N LEU A 85 -3.20 5.77 -11.68
CA LEU A 85 -4.03 4.71 -11.11
C LEU A 85 -4.32 4.92 -9.61
N GLN A 86 -3.52 5.75 -8.95
CA GLN A 86 -3.66 6.08 -7.55
C GLN A 86 -4.46 7.37 -7.32
N ASP A 87 -5.02 7.99 -8.37
CA ASP A 87 -5.66 9.31 -8.28
C ASP A 87 -6.75 9.41 -7.22
N SER A 88 -7.45 8.30 -6.93
CA SER A 88 -8.47 8.22 -5.88
C SER A 88 -7.91 8.25 -4.45
N GLU A 89 -6.62 7.95 -4.27
CA GLU A 89 -5.94 7.88 -2.96
C GLU A 89 -5.07 9.13 -2.71
N PHE A 90 -4.67 9.83 -3.78
CA PHE A 90 -3.91 11.06 -3.69
C PHE A 90 -4.75 12.21 -3.13
N VAL A 91 -4.21 12.87 -2.11
CA VAL A 91 -4.69 14.21 -1.74
C VAL A 91 -4.35 15.17 -2.87
N ARG A 92 -5.29 16.07 -3.18
CA ARG A 92 -5.09 17.13 -4.16
C ARG A 92 -5.17 18.50 -3.51
N ILE A 93 -4.39 19.44 -4.05
CA ILE A 93 -4.35 20.84 -3.62
C ILE A 93 -4.53 21.78 -4.83
N PRO A 94 -5.09 22.98 -4.65
CA PRO A 94 -5.35 23.88 -5.77
C PRO A 94 -4.07 24.36 -6.47
N SER A 95 -4.08 24.38 -7.79
CA SER A 95 -2.97 24.88 -8.64
C SER A 95 -2.53 26.29 -8.27
N TRP A 96 -3.46 27.21 -8.01
CA TRP A 96 -3.14 28.58 -7.60
C TRP A 96 -2.29 28.64 -6.31
N PHE A 97 -2.49 27.71 -5.38
CA PHE A 97 -1.75 27.66 -4.12
C PHE A 97 -0.32 27.18 -4.34
N VAL A 98 -0.15 26.18 -5.23
CA VAL A 98 1.17 25.69 -5.66
C VAL A 98 1.95 26.78 -6.39
N GLU A 99 1.31 27.53 -7.29
CA GLU A 99 1.95 28.56 -8.10
C GLU A 99 2.38 29.79 -7.30
N GLN A 100 1.60 30.18 -6.29
CA GLN A 100 1.91 31.34 -5.45
C GLN A 100 2.96 31.03 -4.37
N SER A 101 3.13 29.75 -3.99
CA SER A 101 4.07 29.35 -2.95
C SER A 101 5.46 29.05 -3.51
N LYS A 102 6.43 29.92 -3.20
CA LYS A 102 7.86 29.68 -3.52
C LYS A 102 8.51 28.53 -2.74
N GLN A 103 7.80 27.97 -1.77
CA GLN A 103 8.34 27.00 -0.84
C GLN A 103 7.78 25.57 -1.15
N ILE A 104 6.87 25.42 -2.13
CA ILE A 104 6.31 24.12 -2.56
C ILE A 104 7.07 23.69 -3.81
N ASP A 105 7.88 22.65 -3.65
CA ASP A 105 8.54 22.03 -4.77
C ASP A 105 7.60 21.04 -5.47
N CYS A 106 7.83 20.83 -6.75
CA CYS A 106 7.11 19.86 -7.56
C CYS A 106 8.08 18.88 -8.21
N ALA A 107 7.60 17.66 -8.44
CA ALA A 107 8.22 16.69 -9.32
C ALA A 107 7.39 16.52 -10.59
N THR A 108 8.01 15.97 -11.62
CA THR A 108 7.42 15.72 -12.94
C THR A 108 7.79 14.33 -13.42
N ARG A 109 7.24 13.91 -14.57
CA ARG A 109 7.58 12.62 -15.18
C ARG A 109 9.10 12.41 -15.28
N GLY A 110 9.56 11.27 -14.77
CA GLY A 110 10.96 10.86 -14.74
C GLY A 110 11.72 11.27 -13.48
N ASP A 111 11.17 12.19 -12.68
CA ASP A 111 11.75 12.55 -11.38
C ASP A 111 11.45 11.46 -10.34
N ILE A 112 12.25 11.44 -9.26
CA ILE A 112 12.15 10.46 -8.17
C ILE A 112 11.73 11.17 -6.88
N ILE A 113 10.72 10.65 -6.20
CA ILE A 113 10.27 11.09 -4.88
C ILE A 113 10.82 10.14 -3.83
N ILE A 114 11.43 10.67 -2.76
CA ILE A 114 12.03 9.90 -1.67
C ILE A 114 11.34 10.26 -0.36
N THR A 115 10.83 9.27 0.38
CA THR A 115 10.19 9.53 1.68
C THR A 115 11.19 10.05 2.71
N LYS A 116 10.79 11.11 3.41
CA LYS A 116 11.64 11.88 4.32
C LYS A 116 11.25 11.74 5.79
N VAL A 117 9.96 11.78 6.09
CA VAL A 117 9.41 11.81 7.47
C VAL A 117 8.28 10.78 7.58
N GLY A 118 8.17 10.12 8.74
CA GLY A 118 7.24 9.01 8.95
C GLY A 118 7.96 7.70 8.69
N THR A 119 7.82 7.16 7.48
CA THR A 119 8.53 5.95 7.02
C THR A 119 9.54 6.33 5.94
N PRO A 120 10.72 6.86 6.30
CA PRO A 120 11.71 7.38 5.35
C PRO A 120 12.39 6.29 4.52
N CYS A 121 13.13 6.71 3.47
CA CYS A 121 14.03 5.91 2.62
C CYS A 121 13.38 5.18 1.42
N PHE A 122 12.09 5.35 1.18
CA PHE A 122 11.41 4.75 0.04
C PHE A 122 11.45 5.70 -1.16
N ALA A 123 12.16 5.30 -2.22
CA ALA A 123 12.19 6.00 -3.50
C ALA A 123 11.08 5.52 -4.44
N SER A 124 10.49 6.45 -5.18
CA SER A 124 9.40 6.19 -6.13
C SER A 124 9.56 7.06 -7.38
N ILE A 125 9.44 6.49 -8.58
CA ILE A 125 9.54 7.24 -9.84
C ILE A 125 8.18 7.77 -10.29
N VAL A 126 8.12 9.02 -10.73
CA VAL A 126 6.90 9.64 -11.26
C VAL A 126 6.76 9.30 -12.75
N ARG A 127 5.64 8.69 -13.16
CA ARG A 127 5.44 8.24 -14.55
C ARG A 127 4.43 9.06 -15.34
N ASP A 128 3.24 9.29 -14.78
CA ASP A 128 2.08 9.79 -15.54
C ASP A 128 1.60 11.18 -15.10
N TYR A 129 2.35 11.86 -14.24
CA TYR A 129 2.04 13.21 -13.80
C TYR A 129 2.92 14.23 -14.49
N GLU A 130 2.28 15.22 -15.11
CA GLU A 130 2.96 16.41 -15.62
C GLU A 130 3.53 17.25 -14.48
N ARG A 131 2.81 17.29 -13.36
CA ARG A 131 3.21 17.98 -12.14
C ARG A 131 2.59 17.29 -10.93
N ILE A 132 3.42 17.02 -9.93
CA ILE A 132 3.01 16.55 -8.61
C ILE A 132 3.67 17.42 -7.55
N ALA A 133 2.87 18.00 -6.66
CA ALA A 133 3.36 18.84 -5.57
C ALA A 133 3.91 17.95 -4.44
N LEU A 134 5.01 18.36 -3.82
CA LEU A 134 5.68 17.58 -2.78
C LEU A 134 5.25 18.07 -1.40
N SER A 135 4.80 17.17 -0.54
CA SER A 135 4.63 17.50 0.88
C SER A 135 5.98 17.56 1.60
N ARG A 136 5.99 18.12 2.81
CA ARG A 136 7.19 18.11 3.67
C ARG A 136 7.71 16.72 4.04
N THR A 137 6.87 15.70 3.88
CA THR A 137 7.16 14.32 4.28
C THR A 137 7.94 13.57 3.23
N VAL A 138 8.22 14.20 2.07
CA VAL A 138 8.98 13.65 0.97
C VAL A 138 10.02 14.67 0.46
N LEU A 139 10.98 14.18 -0.29
CA LEU A 139 11.98 14.94 -1.06
C LEU A 139 11.80 14.62 -2.54
N GLY A 140 12.15 15.54 -3.42
CA GLY A 140 12.22 15.29 -4.86
C GLY A 140 13.67 15.27 -5.32
N LEU A 141 14.06 14.27 -6.10
CA LEU A 141 15.24 14.31 -6.94
C LEU A 141 14.76 14.65 -8.35
N VAL A 142 14.97 15.90 -8.75
CA VAL A 142 14.46 16.46 -10.00
C VAL A 142 15.57 16.76 -11.00
N ARG A 143 15.22 16.90 -12.28
CA ARG A 143 16.18 17.19 -13.37
C ARG A 143 17.29 16.14 -13.44
N ILE A 144 16.86 14.88 -13.40
CA ILE A 144 17.78 13.74 -13.43
C ILE A 144 18.53 13.70 -14.78
N HIS A 145 19.84 13.51 -14.73
CA HIS A 145 20.73 13.45 -15.89
C HIS A 145 21.85 12.44 -15.67
N ASP A 146 22.51 12.04 -16.76
CA ASP A 146 23.66 11.11 -16.79
C ASP A 146 23.45 9.71 -16.17
N ILE A 147 22.20 9.38 -15.80
CA ILE A 147 21.79 8.07 -15.30
C ILE A 147 20.34 7.78 -15.69
N ASN A 148 20.03 6.52 -15.96
CA ASN A 148 18.67 6.09 -16.22
C ASN A 148 17.84 6.18 -14.91
N PRO A 149 16.70 6.88 -14.89
CA PRO A 149 15.92 7.08 -13.67
C PRO A 149 15.27 5.79 -13.14
N TYR A 150 14.92 4.82 -14.01
CA TYR A 150 14.41 3.52 -13.57
C TYR A 150 15.50 2.68 -12.90
N TYR A 151 16.71 2.69 -13.46
CA TYR A 151 17.87 2.07 -12.81
C TYR A 151 18.16 2.72 -11.46
N LEU A 152 18.20 4.06 -11.40
CA LEU A 152 18.45 4.80 -10.17
C LEU A 152 17.40 4.48 -9.11
N THR A 153 16.12 4.41 -9.49
CA THR A 153 15.03 4.03 -8.59
C THR A 153 15.22 2.60 -8.05
N ALA A 154 15.57 1.64 -8.91
CA ALA A 154 15.89 0.27 -8.50
C ALA A 154 17.10 0.22 -7.55
N PHE A 155 18.15 1.00 -7.81
CA PHE A 155 19.31 1.13 -6.94
C PHE A 155 18.93 1.69 -5.56
N LEU A 156 18.15 2.77 -5.51
CA LEU A 156 17.72 3.39 -4.25
C LEU A 156 16.82 2.46 -3.42
N ARG A 157 16.16 1.48 -4.05
CA ARG A 157 15.29 0.48 -3.41
C ARG A 157 15.97 -0.86 -3.14
N CYS A 158 17.17 -1.09 -3.67
CA CYS A 158 17.94 -2.29 -3.35
C CYS A 158 18.65 -2.12 -2.00
N ARG A 159 19.23 -3.21 -1.49
CA ARG A 159 19.92 -3.23 -0.18
C ARG A 159 20.97 -2.12 -0.03
N PHE A 160 21.75 -1.84 -1.08
CA PHE A 160 22.80 -0.81 -1.03
C PHE A 160 22.26 0.62 -0.94
N GLY A 161 21.24 0.97 -1.74
CA GLY A 161 20.65 2.31 -1.69
C GLY A 161 19.80 2.53 -0.46
N PHE A 162 18.93 1.56 -0.13
CA PHE A 162 18.01 1.66 1.00
C PHE A 162 18.77 1.74 2.33
N ASN A 163 19.78 0.90 2.55
CA ASN A 163 20.53 0.92 3.80
C ASN A 163 21.39 2.18 3.94
N GLN A 164 21.94 2.74 2.84
CA GLN A 164 22.60 4.04 2.91
C GLN A 164 21.64 5.15 3.32
N LEU A 165 20.45 5.22 2.73
CA LEU A 165 19.42 6.18 3.15
C LEU A 165 19.04 5.95 4.61
N SER A 166 18.81 4.70 5.02
CA SER A 166 18.45 4.35 6.40
C SER A 166 19.53 4.77 7.39
N ARG A 167 20.81 4.54 7.06
CA ARG A 167 21.97 4.99 7.83
C ARG A 167 22.02 6.50 8.01
N GLN A 168 21.57 7.27 7.02
CA GLN A 168 21.56 8.73 7.05
C GLN A 168 20.41 9.33 7.88
N ARG A 169 19.43 8.54 8.34
CA ARG A 169 18.32 9.04 9.16
C ARG A 169 18.83 9.63 10.47
N GLU A 170 18.31 10.79 10.86
CA GLU A 170 18.49 11.30 12.21
C GLU A 170 17.85 10.35 13.23
N GLN A 171 18.52 10.07 14.35
CA GLN A 171 18.03 9.22 15.44
C GLN A 171 17.34 10.03 16.56
N THR A 172 16.93 11.28 16.28
CA THR A 172 16.08 12.04 17.20
C THR A 172 14.66 11.46 17.24
N ILE A 173 13.80 11.97 18.13
CA ILE A 173 12.45 11.42 18.44
C ILE A 173 11.58 11.11 17.20
N GLN A 174 11.83 11.78 16.06
CA GLN A 174 11.30 11.39 14.75
C GLN A 174 12.43 11.14 13.76
N PHE A 175 12.44 9.93 13.19
CA PHE A 175 13.38 9.60 12.13
C PHE A 175 13.11 10.44 10.88
N GLN A 176 14.09 11.26 10.50
CA GLN A 176 13.99 12.09 9.29
C GLN A 176 15.25 12.03 8.43
N LEU A 177 15.06 12.20 7.12
CA LEU A 177 16.14 12.47 6.17
C LEU A 177 16.29 13.98 5.94
N THR A 178 17.52 14.44 5.76
CA THR A 178 17.82 15.81 5.35
C THR A 178 18.33 15.84 3.92
N LEU A 179 18.13 16.98 3.23
CA LEU A 179 18.59 17.16 1.85
C LEU A 179 20.10 16.91 1.73
N ASP A 180 20.90 17.49 2.64
CA ASP A 180 22.35 17.38 2.59
C ASP A 180 22.84 15.95 2.78
N ARG A 181 22.20 15.16 3.65
CA ARG A 181 22.60 13.76 3.84
C ARG A 181 22.21 12.88 2.65
N VAL A 182 21.06 13.13 2.03
CA VAL A 182 20.62 12.39 0.83
C VAL A 182 21.50 12.72 -0.38
N ARG A 183 22.03 13.96 -0.47
CA ARG A 183 22.99 14.36 -1.52
C ARG A 183 24.28 13.53 -1.51
N GLU A 184 24.71 13.08 -0.34
CA GLU A 184 25.96 12.31 -0.16
C GLU A 184 25.79 10.79 -0.34
N VAL A 185 24.59 10.28 -0.59
CA VAL A 185 24.38 8.85 -0.86
C VAL A 185 25.20 8.45 -2.09
N LEU A 186 26.01 7.41 -1.98
CA LEU A 186 26.83 6.91 -3.09
C LEU A 186 25.97 6.05 -4.01
N VAL A 187 26.06 6.33 -5.31
CA VAL A 187 25.35 5.63 -6.38
C VAL A 187 26.36 4.90 -7.25
N TYR A 188 26.17 3.60 -7.39
CA TYR A 188 26.94 2.80 -8.33
C TYR A 188 26.54 3.17 -9.77
N ARG A 189 27.51 3.60 -10.59
CA ARG A 189 27.28 3.97 -11.98
C ARG A 189 27.49 2.75 -12.88
N ALA A 190 26.45 1.93 -13.03
CA ALA A 190 26.46 0.79 -13.94
C ALA A 190 26.62 1.20 -15.41
N SER A 191 27.08 0.29 -16.26
CA SER A 191 27.14 0.50 -17.70
C SER A 191 25.76 0.78 -18.31
N PRO A 192 25.68 1.49 -19.45
CA PRO A 192 24.41 1.72 -20.15
C PRO A 192 23.64 0.43 -20.48
N LYS A 193 24.36 -0.69 -20.69
CA LYS A 193 23.77 -1.99 -20.98
C LYS A 193 23.00 -2.53 -19.77
N LEU A 194 23.60 -2.49 -18.58
CA LEU A 194 22.92 -2.92 -17.36
C LEU A 194 21.79 -1.97 -16.97
N GLN A 195 22.00 -0.65 -17.08
CA GLN A 195 20.94 0.33 -16.82
C GLN A 195 19.70 0.08 -17.69
N SER A 196 19.90 -0.15 -19.00
CA SER A 196 18.80 -0.46 -19.93
C SER A 196 18.13 -1.80 -19.65
N ALA A 197 18.88 -2.80 -19.14
CA ALA A 197 18.30 -4.08 -18.76
C ALA A 197 17.41 -3.97 -17.51
N VAL A 198 17.87 -3.23 -16.50
CA VAL A 198 17.08 -2.93 -15.29
C VAL A 198 15.85 -2.10 -15.64
N GLU A 199 15.98 -1.10 -16.52
CA GLU A 199 14.84 -0.33 -17.02
C GLU A 199 13.76 -1.21 -17.65
N ARG A 200 14.12 -2.15 -18.54
CA ARG A 200 13.14 -3.07 -19.14
C ARG A 200 12.38 -3.88 -18.09
N THR A 201 13.08 -4.40 -17.08
CA THR A 201 12.46 -5.14 -15.96
C THR A 201 11.55 -4.23 -15.14
N MET A 202 11.96 -3.01 -14.85
CA MET A 202 11.16 -2.02 -14.12
C MET A 202 9.92 -1.59 -14.92
N VAL A 203 10.03 -1.42 -16.23
CA VAL A 203 8.90 -1.11 -17.11
C VAL A 203 7.91 -2.27 -17.16
N ALA A 204 8.39 -3.52 -17.23
CA ALA A 204 7.55 -4.71 -17.14
C ALA A 204 6.84 -4.81 -15.78
N HIS A 205 7.54 -4.52 -14.68
CA HIS A 205 6.95 -4.43 -13.34
C HIS A 205 5.77 -3.44 -13.31
N ILE A 206 5.97 -2.25 -13.89
CA ILE A 206 4.91 -1.23 -13.94
C ILE A 206 3.73 -1.70 -14.78
N ALA A 207 3.96 -2.32 -15.93
CA ALA A 207 2.89 -2.84 -16.77
C ALA A 207 2.06 -3.90 -16.03
N ALA A 208 2.71 -4.80 -15.29
CA ALA A 208 2.03 -5.80 -14.47
C ALA A 208 1.23 -5.17 -13.31
N LEU A 209 1.71 -4.07 -12.72
CA LEU A 209 0.92 -3.29 -11.76
C LEU A 209 -0.30 -2.64 -12.41
N GLU A 210 -0.12 -1.99 -13.55
CA GLU A 210 -1.21 -1.33 -14.28
C GLU A 210 -2.30 -2.34 -14.68
N GLU A 211 -1.90 -3.53 -15.11
CA GLU A 211 -2.81 -4.64 -15.37
C GLU A 211 -3.55 -5.06 -14.10
N ALA A 212 -2.85 -5.25 -12.97
CA ALA A 212 -3.47 -5.65 -11.71
C ALA A 212 -4.58 -4.68 -11.27
N TYR A 213 -4.32 -3.37 -11.30
CA TYR A 213 -5.31 -2.35 -10.99
C TYR A 213 -6.49 -2.39 -11.97
N THR A 214 -6.21 -2.43 -13.27
CA THR A 214 -7.24 -2.45 -14.32
C THR A 214 -8.20 -3.64 -14.14
N LYS A 215 -7.67 -4.81 -13.80
CA LYS A 215 -8.47 -6.03 -13.60
C LYS A 215 -9.37 -5.94 -12.36
N LEU A 216 -8.90 -5.34 -11.26
CA LEU A 216 -9.75 -5.10 -10.09
C LEU A 216 -10.86 -4.09 -10.39
N SER A 217 -10.53 -2.99 -11.06
CA SER A 217 -11.54 -2.01 -11.49
C SER A 217 -12.56 -2.63 -12.44
N GLN A 218 -12.13 -3.55 -13.32
CA GLN A 218 -13.04 -4.30 -14.19
C GLN A 218 -13.97 -5.22 -13.39
N ALA A 219 -13.46 -5.90 -12.36
CA ALA A 219 -14.28 -6.73 -11.47
C ALA A 219 -15.34 -5.90 -10.74
N GLU A 220 -14.93 -4.77 -10.15
CA GLU A 220 -15.83 -3.81 -9.48
C GLU A 220 -16.89 -3.28 -10.44
N ALA A 221 -16.50 -2.81 -11.64
CA ALA A 221 -17.43 -2.31 -12.64
C ALA A 221 -18.43 -3.38 -13.11
N THR A 222 -17.95 -4.61 -13.34
CA THR A 222 -18.79 -5.75 -13.75
C THR A 222 -19.84 -6.07 -12.68
N LEU A 223 -19.43 -6.06 -11.40
CA LEU A 223 -20.36 -6.29 -10.30
C LEU A 223 -21.35 -5.12 -10.14
N THR A 224 -20.86 -3.89 -10.15
CA THR A 224 -21.67 -2.67 -10.06
C THR A 224 -22.74 -2.63 -11.15
N GLU A 225 -22.41 -2.95 -12.39
CA GLU A 225 -23.38 -3.04 -13.49
C GLU A 225 -24.41 -4.16 -13.25
N ALA A 226 -23.97 -5.36 -12.88
CA ALA A 226 -24.85 -6.50 -12.63
C ALA A 226 -25.84 -6.28 -11.45
N LEU A 227 -25.43 -5.49 -10.46
CA LEU A 227 -26.29 -5.09 -9.34
C LEU A 227 -27.25 -3.96 -9.71
N GLY A 228 -27.10 -3.35 -10.89
CA GLY A 228 -27.86 -2.16 -11.29
C GLY A 228 -27.41 -0.88 -10.58
N LEU A 229 -26.15 -0.86 -10.12
CA LEU A 229 -25.52 0.27 -9.45
C LEU A 229 -24.75 1.20 -10.40
N GLY A 230 -24.52 0.79 -11.66
CA GLY A 230 -23.75 1.57 -12.64
C GLY A 230 -24.38 2.92 -12.99
N ASP A 231 -25.69 2.92 -13.27
CA ASP A 231 -26.49 4.12 -13.56
C ASP A 231 -27.36 4.53 -12.37
N TRP A 232 -27.00 4.11 -11.15
CA TRP A 232 -27.81 4.35 -9.97
C TRP A 232 -27.70 5.79 -9.50
N HIS A 233 -28.78 6.55 -9.72
CA HIS A 233 -28.94 7.94 -9.30
C HIS A 233 -30.05 8.03 -8.25
N PRO A 234 -29.76 7.66 -6.99
CA PRO A 234 -30.77 7.69 -5.95
C PRO A 234 -31.21 9.13 -5.65
N PRO A 235 -32.45 9.31 -5.18
CA PRO A 235 -32.92 10.60 -4.72
C PRO A 235 -32.14 11.03 -3.48
N ASP A 236 -31.52 12.21 -3.57
CA ASP A 236 -30.83 12.87 -2.45
C ASP A 236 -31.49 14.23 -2.13
N PRO A 237 -32.73 14.21 -1.60
CA PRO A 237 -33.45 15.44 -1.32
C PRO A 237 -32.89 16.14 -0.08
N LEU A 238 -32.89 17.47 -0.10
CA LEU A 238 -32.47 18.30 1.05
C LEU A 238 -33.24 18.00 2.34
N THR A 239 -34.48 17.52 2.24
CA THR A 239 -35.30 17.11 3.38
C THR A 239 -36.14 15.88 3.05
N TYR A 240 -36.46 15.07 4.06
CA TYR A 240 -37.39 13.94 3.95
C TYR A 240 -38.04 13.65 5.31
N THR A 241 -39.15 12.93 5.28
CA THR A 241 -39.91 12.55 6.47
C THR A 241 -39.92 11.04 6.68
N ARG A 242 -39.90 10.62 7.94
CA ARG A 242 -39.98 9.21 8.36
C ARG A 242 -40.99 9.06 9.49
N ARG A 243 -41.59 7.86 9.59
CA ARG A 243 -42.56 7.60 10.65
C ARG A 243 -41.82 7.38 11.97
N ALA A 244 -42.33 7.98 13.04
CA ALA A 244 -41.76 7.78 14.38
C ALA A 244 -41.70 6.29 14.77
N SER A 245 -42.67 5.48 14.34
CA SER A 245 -42.68 4.04 14.56
C SER A 245 -41.48 3.31 13.93
N GLU A 246 -41.03 3.71 12.75
CA GLU A 246 -39.90 3.10 12.03
C GLU A 246 -38.57 3.45 12.72
N VAL A 247 -38.45 4.72 13.12
CA VAL A 247 -37.33 5.27 13.88
C VAL A 247 -37.17 4.53 15.21
N PHE A 248 -38.27 4.36 15.97
CA PHE A 248 -38.25 3.64 17.25
C PHE A 248 -38.00 2.14 17.08
N ALA A 249 -38.50 1.51 16.01
CA ALA A 249 -38.22 0.10 15.72
C ALA A 249 -36.74 -0.14 15.43
N ALA A 250 -36.11 0.76 14.67
CA ALA A 250 -34.68 0.71 14.37
C ALA A 250 -33.79 1.11 15.57
N ARG A 251 -34.38 1.72 16.62
CA ARG A 251 -33.65 2.29 17.77
C ARG A 251 -32.60 3.31 17.35
N ARG A 252 -32.87 4.07 16.29
CA ARG A 252 -31.99 5.08 15.69
C ARG A 252 -32.79 6.31 15.27
N VAL A 253 -32.17 7.48 15.30
CA VAL A 253 -32.78 8.78 14.96
C VAL A 253 -31.90 9.63 14.03
N ASP A 254 -30.77 9.09 13.57
CA ASP A 254 -29.83 9.79 12.69
C ASP A 254 -30.33 9.85 11.25
N SER A 255 -30.23 11.05 10.66
CA SER A 255 -30.72 11.31 9.30
C SER A 255 -30.15 10.31 8.28
N PRO A 256 -28.82 10.16 8.12
CA PRO A 256 -28.24 9.39 7.02
C PRO A 256 -28.79 7.97 6.89
N TYR A 257 -28.99 7.28 8.03
CA TYR A 257 -29.55 5.93 8.11
C TYR A 257 -30.93 5.81 7.45
N PHE A 258 -31.79 6.82 7.60
CA PHE A 258 -33.13 6.81 7.02
C PHE A 258 -33.26 7.55 5.70
N SER A 259 -32.14 7.94 5.07
CA SER A 259 -32.19 8.65 3.78
C SER A 259 -32.94 7.83 2.71
N PRO A 260 -33.65 8.50 1.78
CA PRO A 260 -34.29 7.82 0.65
C PRO A 260 -33.30 6.98 -0.16
N ARG A 261 -32.08 7.51 -0.36
CA ARG A 261 -30.96 6.80 -0.98
C ARG A 261 -30.65 5.46 -0.32
N VAL A 262 -30.44 5.42 1.00
CA VAL A 262 -30.15 4.17 1.72
C VAL A 262 -31.32 3.19 1.63
N SER A 263 -32.54 3.71 1.72
CA SER A 263 -33.76 2.88 1.62
C SER A 263 -33.86 2.20 0.24
N GLU A 264 -33.56 2.93 -0.83
CA GLU A 264 -33.54 2.39 -2.20
C GLU A 264 -32.39 1.39 -2.39
N LEU A 265 -31.21 1.68 -1.84
CA LEU A 265 -30.07 0.75 -1.88
C LEU A 265 -30.39 -0.58 -1.21
N LEU A 266 -30.98 -0.55 -0.01
CA LEU A 266 -31.43 -1.74 0.71
C LEU A 266 -32.48 -2.53 -0.08
N GLN A 267 -33.41 -1.84 -0.75
CA GLN A 267 -34.40 -2.50 -1.63
C GLN A 267 -33.74 -3.13 -2.87
N LEU A 268 -32.77 -2.45 -3.47
CA LEU A 268 -32.07 -2.91 -4.66
C LEU A 268 -31.20 -4.15 -4.38
N LEU A 269 -30.48 -4.16 -3.26
CA LEU A 269 -29.63 -5.27 -2.84
C LEU A 269 -30.42 -6.38 -2.15
N GLY A 270 -31.55 -6.07 -1.51
CA GLY A 270 -32.38 -7.04 -0.79
C GLY A 270 -33.36 -7.84 -1.64
N ARG A 271 -33.36 -7.70 -2.97
CA ARG A 271 -34.35 -8.34 -3.87
C ARG A 271 -34.39 -9.86 -3.79
N ASP A 272 -33.24 -10.47 -3.55
CA ASP A 272 -33.12 -11.92 -3.47
C ASP A 272 -33.44 -12.46 -2.07
N ASN A 273 -33.73 -11.56 -1.11
CA ASN A 273 -33.97 -11.88 0.29
C ASN A 273 -32.86 -12.75 0.91
N LEU A 274 -31.63 -12.50 0.50
CA LEU A 274 -30.42 -13.11 1.05
C LEU A 274 -29.64 -12.06 1.85
N GLN A 275 -28.94 -12.54 2.85
CA GLN A 275 -27.99 -11.78 3.66
C GLN A 275 -26.59 -12.38 3.53
N ILE A 276 -25.56 -11.65 3.96
CA ILE A 276 -24.17 -12.15 3.91
C ILE A 276 -24.04 -13.51 4.62
N ARG A 277 -24.70 -13.71 5.77
CA ARG A 277 -24.69 -15.00 6.49
C ARG A 277 -25.17 -16.20 5.68
N ASP A 278 -26.05 -15.97 4.70
CA ASP A 278 -26.68 -17.05 3.93
C ASP A 278 -25.73 -17.56 2.82
N VAL A 279 -24.77 -16.73 2.41
CA VAL A 279 -23.80 -17.06 1.35
C VAL A 279 -22.39 -17.29 1.89
N ALA A 280 -22.07 -16.65 3.02
CA ALA A 280 -20.77 -16.68 3.66
C ALA A 280 -20.92 -16.53 5.19
N PRO A 281 -21.23 -17.59 5.93
CA PRO A 281 -21.30 -17.53 7.39
C PRO A 281 -19.93 -17.20 8.01
N ALA A 282 -19.96 -16.64 9.21
CA ALA A 282 -18.74 -16.38 9.97
C ALA A 282 -18.12 -17.67 10.52
N ARG A 283 -16.78 -17.76 10.46
CA ARG A 283 -15.98 -18.78 11.11
C ARG A 283 -15.62 -18.32 12.52
N HIS A 284 -15.84 -19.19 13.49
CA HIS A 284 -15.44 -19.01 14.88
C HIS A 284 -14.47 -20.11 15.29
N GLU A 285 -13.26 -20.06 14.73
CA GLU A 285 -12.17 -20.96 15.10
C GLU A 285 -11.16 -20.17 15.94
N GLU A 286 -11.26 -20.26 17.27
CA GLU A 286 -10.43 -19.46 18.17
C GLU A 286 -8.97 -19.93 18.22
N PHE A 287 -8.05 -18.99 18.15
CA PHE A 287 -6.63 -19.18 18.42
C PHE A 287 -6.36 -19.08 19.91
N ILE A 288 -5.65 -20.07 20.45
CA ILE A 288 -5.19 -20.08 21.84
C ILE A 288 -3.67 -20.12 21.81
N ALA A 289 -3.04 -19.02 22.21
CA ALA A 289 -1.59 -18.90 22.27
C ALA A 289 -1.00 -19.89 23.31
N SER A 290 0.07 -20.58 22.93
CA SER A 290 0.85 -21.42 23.82
C SER A 290 2.15 -20.73 24.26
N SER A 291 2.86 -21.32 25.23
CA SER A 291 4.10 -20.75 25.78
C SER A 291 5.32 -20.90 24.85
N SER A 292 5.18 -21.58 23.71
CA SER A 292 6.29 -21.84 22.78
C SER A 292 5.81 -21.98 21.33
N GLY A 293 6.70 -21.74 20.38
CA GLY A 293 6.38 -21.79 18.95
C GLY A 293 6.09 -20.42 18.37
N GLU A 294 5.89 -20.40 17.05
CA GLU A 294 5.61 -19.20 16.28
C GLU A 294 4.32 -19.39 15.50
N PHE A 295 3.73 -18.29 15.07
CA PHE A 295 2.58 -18.25 14.19
C PHE A 295 2.64 -17.03 13.29
N ASP A 296 1.90 -17.08 12.18
CA ASP A 296 1.72 -15.94 11.29
C ASP A 296 0.47 -15.18 11.68
N TYR A 297 0.65 -13.89 11.99
CA TYR A 297 -0.39 -13.01 12.45
C TYR A 297 -0.75 -11.97 11.39
N ILE A 298 -2.06 -11.78 11.20
CA ILE A 298 -2.67 -10.83 10.28
C ILE A 298 -3.38 -9.72 11.06
N GLU A 299 -2.88 -8.49 10.95
CA GLU A 299 -3.51 -7.28 11.45
C GLU A 299 -4.33 -6.55 10.37
N ILE A 300 -5.15 -5.58 10.79
CA ILE A 300 -5.92 -4.72 9.86
C ILE A 300 -5.00 -3.96 8.90
N SER A 301 -3.83 -3.52 9.36
CA SER A 301 -2.85 -2.82 8.53
C SER A 301 -2.16 -3.71 7.50
N ASP A 302 -2.27 -5.04 7.62
CA ASP A 302 -1.65 -5.98 6.69
C ASP A 302 -2.54 -6.23 5.44
N ILE A 303 -3.79 -5.75 5.46
CA ILE A 303 -4.71 -5.83 4.33
C ILE A 303 -4.29 -4.83 3.26
N GLN A 304 -4.03 -5.36 2.06
CA GLN A 304 -3.62 -4.58 0.91
C GLN A 304 -4.84 -4.02 0.15
N THR A 305 -4.60 -2.95 -0.61
CA THR A 305 -5.65 -2.31 -1.43
C THR A 305 -6.16 -3.19 -2.56
N ASP A 306 -5.47 -4.27 -2.91
CA ASP A 306 -5.87 -5.26 -3.93
C ASP A 306 -6.66 -6.46 -3.37
N GLY A 307 -6.96 -6.46 -2.07
CA GLY A 307 -7.64 -7.55 -1.40
C GLY A 307 -6.78 -8.79 -1.18
N THR A 308 -5.46 -8.63 -1.19
CA THR A 308 -4.51 -9.60 -0.63
C THR A 308 -4.12 -9.19 0.80
N VAL A 309 -3.37 -10.06 1.48
CA VAL A 309 -2.96 -9.84 2.87
C VAL A 309 -1.53 -10.28 3.09
N SER A 310 -0.76 -9.49 3.83
CA SER A 310 0.54 -9.90 4.37
C SER A 310 0.41 -10.47 5.78
N SER A 311 1.46 -11.07 6.31
CA SER A 311 1.50 -11.53 7.71
C SER A 311 2.83 -11.20 8.35
N ASN A 312 2.82 -11.15 9.67
CA ASN A 312 4.00 -11.00 10.50
C ASN A 312 4.21 -12.28 11.30
N ARG A 313 5.44 -12.80 11.29
CA ARG A 313 5.82 -13.96 12.10
C ARG A 313 6.01 -13.53 13.56
N VAL A 314 5.25 -14.12 14.47
CA VAL A 314 5.24 -13.74 15.89
C VAL A 314 5.42 -14.97 16.77
N ALA A 315 6.18 -14.83 17.86
CA ALA A 315 6.27 -15.86 18.88
C ALA A 315 4.94 -15.98 19.65
N GLN A 316 4.45 -17.18 19.90
CA GLN A 316 3.17 -17.37 20.61
C GLN A 316 3.20 -16.80 22.04
N SER A 317 4.37 -16.78 22.69
CA SER A 317 4.56 -16.14 23.99
C SER A 317 4.36 -14.63 23.97
N GLU A 318 4.48 -14.01 22.80
CA GLU A 318 4.32 -12.57 22.55
C GLU A 318 3.06 -12.28 21.72
N ALA A 319 2.12 -13.24 21.66
CA ALA A 319 0.90 -13.10 20.87
C ALA A 319 0.15 -11.82 21.24
N PRO A 320 -0.19 -10.96 20.26
CA PRO A 320 -0.96 -9.76 20.52
C PRO A 320 -2.31 -10.10 21.14
N SER A 321 -2.80 -9.25 22.05
CA SER A 321 -4.08 -9.48 22.74
C SER A 321 -5.28 -9.57 21.81
N ARG A 322 -5.14 -9.06 20.58
CA ARG A 322 -6.17 -9.13 19.54
C ARG A 322 -6.03 -10.33 18.61
N ALA A 323 -4.98 -11.15 18.69
CA ALA A 323 -4.86 -12.37 17.89
C ALA A 323 -5.94 -13.37 18.36
N THR A 324 -6.92 -13.67 17.50
CA THR A 324 -8.15 -14.35 17.97
C THR A 324 -8.65 -15.43 17.04
N TRP A 325 -8.63 -15.27 15.72
CA TRP A 325 -9.29 -16.21 14.81
C TRP A 325 -8.30 -16.92 13.91
N HIS A 326 -8.40 -18.24 13.80
CA HIS A 326 -7.78 -18.98 12.73
C HIS A 326 -8.50 -18.72 11.41
N VAL A 327 -7.72 -18.66 10.34
CA VAL A 327 -8.21 -18.51 8.97
C VAL A 327 -7.91 -19.74 8.15
N ARG A 328 -8.76 -20.02 7.15
CA ARG A 328 -8.57 -21.13 6.21
C ARG A 328 -8.48 -20.60 4.79
N SER A 329 -7.80 -21.36 3.94
CA SER A 329 -7.71 -21.05 2.50
C SER A 329 -9.10 -20.80 1.90
N GLY A 330 -9.26 -19.68 1.21
CA GLY A 330 -10.52 -19.26 0.60
C GLY A 330 -11.49 -18.52 1.52
N ASP A 331 -11.20 -18.40 2.82
CA ASP A 331 -11.94 -17.47 3.67
C ASP A 331 -11.71 -16.02 3.20
N VAL A 332 -12.69 -15.16 3.46
CA VAL A 332 -12.63 -13.73 3.18
C VAL A 332 -12.66 -12.96 4.50
N LEU A 333 -11.62 -12.18 4.75
CA LEU A 333 -11.57 -11.28 5.89
C LEU A 333 -12.32 -9.99 5.58
N ALA A 334 -13.19 -9.57 6.49
CA ALA A 334 -13.83 -8.26 6.45
C ALA A 334 -13.46 -7.47 7.71
N SER A 335 -12.81 -6.31 7.55
CA SER A 335 -12.50 -5.46 8.70
C SER A 335 -13.77 -4.86 9.28
N THR A 336 -13.93 -4.98 10.60
CA THR A 336 -15.05 -4.35 11.31
C THR A 336 -14.76 -2.89 11.66
N VAL A 337 -13.51 -2.46 11.60
CA VAL A 337 -13.07 -1.12 12.02
C VAL A 337 -12.95 -0.20 10.81
N ARG A 338 -13.64 0.95 10.85
CA ARG A 338 -13.71 1.93 9.74
C ARG A 338 -14.01 1.25 8.39
N PRO A 339 -15.18 0.59 8.24
CA PRO A 339 -15.52 -0.18 7.04
C PRO A 339 -15.38 0.61 5.73
N ILE A 340 -15.55 1.94 5.77
CA ILE A 340 -15.34 2.84 4.63
C ILE A 340 -13.94 2.76 4.00
N ARG A 341 -12.95 2.20 4.71
CA ARG A 341 -11.59 1.95 4.19
C ARG A 341 -11.50 0.75 3.24
N ARG A 342 -12.59 0.01 3.00
CA ARG A 342 -12.66 -1.13 2.08
C ARG A 342 -11.63 -2.23 2.38
N LEU A 343 -11.31 -2.42 3.66
CA LEU A 343 -10.30 -3.39 4.09
C LEU A 343 -10.94 -4.77 4.17
N SER A 344 -10.88 -5.50 3.05
CA SER A 344 -11.24 -6.91 2.96
C SER A 344 -10.23 -7.64 2.08
N ALA A 345 -9.96 -8.91 2.39
CA ALA A 345 -8.98 -9.73 1.66
C ALA A 345 -9.36 -11.20 1.58
N ILE A 346 -8.86 -11.90 0.57
CA ILE A 346 -8.97 -13.36 0.43
C ILE A 346 -7.73 -14.02 1.03
N ILE A 347 -7.94 -15.08 1.80
CA ILE A 347 -6.86 -15.92 2.34
C ILE A 347 -6.35 -16.88 1.27
N ALA A 348 -5.08 -16.74 0.90
CA ALA A 348 -4.43 -17.59 -0.08
C ALA A 348 -4.16 -19.01 0.49
N PRO A 349 -3.96 -20.02 -0.38
CA PRO A 349 -3.64 -21.39 0.06
C PRO A 349 -2.43 -21.48 0.99
N GLU A 350 -1.41 -20.65 0.76
CA GLU A 350 -0.18 -20.63 1.56
C GLU A 350 -0.38 -20.01 2.96
N GLN A 351 -1.53 -19.39 3.19
CA GLN A 351 -1.91 -18.70 4.43
C GLN A 351 -2.91 -19.51 5.26
N ASP A 352 -3.17 -20.77 4.88
CA ASP A 352 -4.03 -21.65 5.65
C ASP A 352 -3.50 -21.80 7.08
N SER A 353 -4.42 -21.79 8.06
CA SER A 353 -4.15 -21.89 9.50
C SER A 353 -3.46 -20.66 10.13
N PHE A 354 -3.29 -19.56 9.40
CA PHE A 354 -2.81 -18.29 9.98
C PHE A 354 -3.82 -17.76 11.01
N VAL A 355 -3.40 -16.75 11.80
CA VAL A 355 -4.24 -16.15 12.82
C VAL A 355 -4.49 -14.68 12.48
N CYS A 356 -5.73 -14.22 12.53
CA CYS A 356 -6.08 -12.82 12.33
C CYS A 356 -6.59 -12.14 13.60
N SER A 357 -6.57 -10.81 13.55
CA SER A 357 -7.09 -9.95 14.62
C SER A 357 -8.60 -10.14 14.86
N SER A 358 -9.06 -9.96 16.10
CA SER A 358 -10.48 -9.77 16.44
C SER A 358 -11.12 -8.54 15.78
N GLY A 359 -10.31 -7.69 15.12
CA GLY A 359 -10.80 -6.62 14.26
C GLY A 359 -11.41 -7.08 12.93
N PHE A 360 -11.42 -8.39 12.67
CA PHE A 360 -12.03 -8.99 11.49
C PHE A 360 -13.24 -9.86 11.84
N VAL A 361 -14.14 -9.99 10.87
CA VAL A 361 -15.00 -11.16 10.74
C VAL A 361 -14.39 -12.05 9.66
N VAL A 362 -14.17 -13.32 9.98
CA VAL A 362 -13.70 -14.34 9.03
C VAL A 362 -14.93 -14.94 8.36
N LEU A 363 -15.16 -14.64 7.09
CA LEU A 363 -16.32 -15.16 6.34
C LEU A 363 -15.89 -16.36 5.52
N THR A 364 -16.66 -17.45 5.55
CA THR A 364 -16.39 -18.66 4.76
C THR A 364 -17.40 -18.76 3.61
N PRO A 365 -17.03 -18.38 2.37
CA PRO A 365 -17.93 -18.48 1.22
C PRO A 365 -18.38 -19.93 0.98
N GLN A 366 -19.69 -20.15 0.82
CA GLN A 366 -20.25 -21.49 0.58
C GLN A 366 -20.99 -21.61 -0.76
N SER A 367 -21.79 -20.60 -1.10
CA SER A 367 -22.62 -20.59 -2.32
C SER A 367 -22.15 -19.58 -3.37
N VAL A 368 -21.10 -18.83 -3.05
CA VAL A 368 -20.46 -17.83 -3.91
C VAL A 368 -18.95 -18.01 -3.86
N SER A 369 -18.26 -17.57 -4.90
CA SER A 369 -16.81 -17.51 -4.94
C SER A 369 -16.25 -16.48 -3.93
N PRO A 370 -15.07 -16.75 -3.33
CA PRO A 370 -14.35 -15.78 -2.51
C PRO A 370 -14.11 -14.45 -3.24
N GLU A 371 -13.82 -14.50 -4.55
CA GLU A 371 -13.58 -13.32 -5.39
C GLU A 371 -14.84 -12.45 -5.56
N LEU A 372 -16.01 -13.06 -5.74
CA LEU A 372 -17.28 -12.32 -5.77
C LEU A 372 -17.56 -11.67 -4.41
N LEU A 373 -17.40 -12.42 -3.31
CA LEU A 373 -17.62 -11.88 -1.97
C LEU A 373 -16.66 -10.73 -1.65
N LEU A 374 -15.36 -10.90 -1.94
CA LEU A 374 -14.35 -9.85 -1.80
C LEU A 374 -14.77 -8.59 -2.56
N THR A 375 -15.14 -8.74 -3.83
CA THR A 375 -15.55 -7.60 -4.68
C THR A 375 -16.79 -6.92 -4.11
N TYR A 376 -17.77 -7.70 -3.64
CA TYR A 376 -19.02 -7.19 -3.06
C TYR A 376 -18.76 -6.37 -1.79
N LEU A 377 -17.97 -6.89 -0.85
CA LEU A 377 -17.66 -6.22 0.43
C LEU A 377 -16.89 -4.91 0.25
N ARG A 378 -16.22 -4.74 -0.90
CA ARG A 378 -15.41 -3.57 -1.24
C ARG A 378 -16.14 -2.54 -2.09
N LEU A 379 -17.37 -2.82 -2.51
CA LEU A 379 -18.18 -1.83 -3.23
C LEU A 379 -18.46 -0.62 -2.32
N PRO A 380 -18.35 0.62 -2.84
CA PRO A 380 -18.60 1.83 -2.06
C PRO A 380 -19.96 1.81 -1.36
N GLN A 381 -20.99 1.32 -2.05
CA GLN A 381 -22.36 1.23 -1.54
C GLN A 381 -22.49 0.21 -0.41
N VAL A 382 -21.76 -0.90 -0.46
CA VAL A 382 -21.77 -1.90 0.60
C VAL A 382 -20.99 -1.37 1.82
N CYS A 383 -19.86 -0.69 1.59
CA CYS A 383 -19.13 -0.02 2.68
C CYS A 383 -19.95 1.11 3.33
N GLU A 384 -20.75 1.85 2.56
CA GLU A 384 -21.71 2.85 3.07
C GLU A 384 -22.72 2.19 4.01
N LEU A 385 -23.30 1.04 3.61
CA LEU A 385 -24.20 0.29 4.48
C LEU A 385 -23.49 -0.21 5.75
N MET A 386 -22.25 -0.70 5.64
CA MET A 386 -21.48 -1.10 6.82
C MET A 386 -21.26 0.07 7.78
N ASP A 387 -20.92 1.25 7.25
CA ASP A 387 -20.61 2.44 8.04
C ASP A 387 -21.83 2.95 8.82
N LEU A 388 -23.03 2.87 8.24
CA LEU A 388 -24.29 3.21 8.91
C LEU A 388 -24.57 2.37 10.17
N HIS A 389 -24.05 1.15 10.22
CA HIS A 389 -24.17 0.23 11.35
C HIS A 389 -23.01 0.36 12.36
N THR A 390 -22.09 1.31 12.17
CA THR A 390 -20.99 1.52 13.12
C THR A 390 -21.44 2.24 14.39
N SER A 391 -20.65 2.04 15.45
CA SER A 391 -20.75 2.85 16.67
C SER A 391 -20.24 4.28 16.46
N ALA A 392 -20.92 5.27 17.04
CA ALA A 392 -20.52 6.67 17.03
C ALA A 392 -19.33 6.93 17.99
N SER A 393 -18.15 6.41 17.64
CA SER A 393 -16.91 6.56 18.41
C SER A 393 -15.76 7.05 17.52
N MET A 394 -14.63 7.42 18.14
CA MET A 394 -13.38 7.77 17.41
C MET A 394 -12.83 6.61 16.54
N TYR A 395 -13.27 5.39 16.81
CA TYR A 395 -12.93 4.18 16.08
C TYR A 395 -14.23 3.45 15.69
N PRO A 396 -14.95 3.97 14.68
CA PRO A 396 -16.24 3.41 14.30
C PRO A 396 -16.05 1.95 13.90
N ALA A 397 -16.87 1.09 14.47
CA ALA A 397 -16.83 -0.33 14.20
C ALA A 397 -18.24 -0.91 14.07
N ILE A 398 -18.43 -1.78 13.08
CA ILE A 398 -19.65 -2.56 12.86
C ILE A 398 -19.59 -3.87 13.66
N SER A 399 -20.73 -4.31 14.20
CA SER A 399 -20.80 -5.62 14.86
C SER A 399 -20.82 -6.77 13.85
N GLU A 400 -20.29 -7.94 14.20
CA GLU A 400 -20.39 -9.14 13.35
C GLU A 400 -21.85 -9.43 12.98
N LYS A 401 -22.77 -9.30 13.94
CA LYS A 401 -24.19 -9.52 13.72
C LYS A 401 -24.76 -8.62 12.62
N ASP A 402 -24.41 -7.33 12.66
CA ASP A 402 -24.92 -6.36 11.68
C ASP A 402 -24.29 -6.57 10.31
N LEU A 403 -22.98 -6.86 10.25
CA LEU A 403 -22.29 -7.23 9.01
C LEU A 403 -22.97 -8.44 8.35
N LEU A 404 -23.17 -9.52 9.11
CA LEU A 404 -23.82 -10.75 8.66
C LEU A 404 -25.30 -10.55 8.26
N ASN A 405 -25.93 -9.45 8.68
CA ASN A 405 -27.32 -9.11 8.35
C ASN A 405 -27.45 -8.20 7.12
N LEU A 406 -26.35 -7.68 6.58
CA LEU A 406 -26.39 -6.86 5.38
C LEU A 406 -26.95 -7.67 4.20
N PRO A 407 -27.73 -7.05 3.31
CA PRO A 407 -28.30 -7.72 2.16
C PRO A 407 -27.20 -8.19 1.21
N PHE A 408 -27.40 -9.36 0.64
CA PHE A 408 -26.57 -9.90 -0.44
C PHE A 408 -27.45 -10.14 -1.67
N ARG A 409 -26.98 -9.68 -2.83
CA ARG A 409 -27.65 -9.88 -4.10
C ARG A 409 -26.82 -10.81 -4.98
N CYS A 410 -27.44 -11.88 -5.45
CA CYS A 410 -26.80 -12.81 -6.35
C CYS A 410 -26.63 -12.20 -7.73
N VAL A 411 -25.60 -12.64 -8.43
CA VAL A 411 -25.36 -12.30 -9.83
C VAL A 411 -25.42 -13.57 -10.69
N PRO A 412 -25.73 -13.45 -11.99
CA PRO A 412 -25.67 -14.57 -12.92
C PRO A 412 -24.30 -15.26 -12.91
N SER A 413 -24.27 -16.58 -13.11
CA SER A 413 -23.03 -17.37 -13.06
C SER A 413 -21.96 -16.92 -14.08
N ASP A 414 -22.36 -16.34 -15.21
CA ASP A 414 -21.43 -15.79 -16.20
C ASP A 414 -20.79 -14.49 -15.74
N VAL A 415 -21.52 -13.66 -14.99
CA VAL A 415 -21.00 -12.46 -14.33
C VAL A 415 -20.02 -12.86 -13.24
N GLU A 416 -20.38 -13.82 -12.40
CA GLU A 416 -19.48 -14.34 -11.35
C GLU A 416 -18.17 -14.86 -11.96
N ARG A 417 -18.22 -15.67 -13.02
CA ARG A 417 -17.01 -16.15 -13.71
C ARG A 417 -16.11 -15.02 -14.23
N LYS A 418 -16.70 -13.92 -14.73
CA LYS A 418 -15.92 -12.74 -15.17
C LYS A 418 -15.23 -12.06 -13.99
N ILE A 419 -15.92 -11.90 -12.87
CA ILE A 419 -15.38 -11.31 -11.64
C ILE A 419 -14.24 -12.17 -11.11
N VAL A 420 -14.47 -13.48 -10.95
CA VAL A 420 -13.44 -14.46 -10.51
C VAL A 420 -12.21 -14.36 -11.41
N SER A 421 -12.40 -14.41 -12.73
CA SER A 421 -11.30 -14.35 -13.68
C SER A 421 -10.51 -13.03 -13.57
N ALA A 422 -11.19 -11.90 -13.40
CA ALA A 422 -10.55 -10.60 -13.28
C ALA A 422 -9.77 -10.47 -11.96
N VAL A 423 -10.35 -10.87 -10.82
CA VAL A 423 -9.65 -10.85 -9.52
C VAL A 423 -8.42 -11.76 -9.53
N GLN A 424 -8.53 -12.97 -10.07
CA GLN A 424 -7.40 -13.90 -10.17
C GLN A 424 -6.29 -13.38 -11.10
N GLN A 425 -6.65 -12.78 -12.24
CA GLN A 425 -5.68 -12.11 -13.13
C GLN A 425 -4.99 -10.96 -12.41
N SER A 426 -5.72 -10.17 -11.62
CA SER A 426 -5.15 -9.09 -10.83
C SER A 426 -4.10 -9.60 -9.84
N HIS A 427 -4.47 -10.60 -9.03
CA HIS A 427 -3.56 -11.19 -8.04
C HIS A 427 -2.33 -11.82 -8.71
N SER A 428 -2.50 -12.45 -9.87
CA SER A 428 -1.37 -12.98 -10.65
C SER A 428 -0.43 -11.88 -11.15
N ALA A 429 -0.96 -10.84 -11.78
CA ALA A 429 -0.18 -9.71 -12.29
C ALA A 429 0.54 -8.96 -11.16
N ARG A 430 -0.08 -8.86 -9.98
CA ARG A 430 0.55 -8.28 -8.78
C ARG A 430 1.73 -9.10 -8.29
N ARG A 431 1.59 -10.44 -8.23
CA ARG A 431 2.71 -11.34 -7.89
C ARG A 431 3.86 -11.22 -8.89
N GLU A 432 3.54 -11.17 -10.17
CA GLU A 432 4.53 -10.95 -11.23
C GLU A 432 5.25 -9.61 -11.05
N ALA A 433 4.51 -8.53 -10.77
CA ALA A 433 5.09 -7.24 -10.48
C ALA A 433 6.06 -7.31 -9.28
N HIS A 434 5.69 -7.96 -8.18
CA HIS A 434 6.58 -8.12 -7.04
C HIS A 434 7.89 -8.85 -7.42
N ILE A 435 7.77 -9.95 -8.16
CA ILE A 435 8.93 -10.72 -8.65
C ILE A 435 9.83 -9.84 -9.53
N LEU A 436 9.26 -9.09 -10.48
CA LEU A 436 10.02 -8.22 -11.37
C LEU A 436 10.76 -7.11 -10.62
N LEU A 437 10.14 -6.52 -9.59
CA LEU A 437 10.80 -5.53 -8.74
C LEU A 437 11.98 -6.14 -7.98
N ASP A 438 11.78 -7.28 -7.33
CA ASP A 438 12.85 -7.96 -6.61
C ASP A 438 13.99 -8.37 -7.54
N ARG A 439 13.68 -8.80 -8.77
CA ARG A 439 14.69 -9.09 -9.79
C ARG A 439 15.46 -7.85 -10.21
N ALA A 440 14.79 -6.72 -10.42
CA ALA A 440 15.45 -5.46 -10.76
C ALA A 440 16.41 -5.01 -9.65
N LYS A 441 15.96 -5.05 -8.39
CA LYS A 441 16.80 -4.76 -7.21
C LYS A 441 17.97 -5.73 -7.11
N ARG A 442 17.71 -7.04 -7.22
CA ARG A 442 18.73 -8.08 -7.07
C ARG A 442 19.78 -8.03 -8.17
N ALA A 443 19.40 -7.68 -9.40
CA ALA A 443 20.36 -7.49 -10.48
C ALA A 443 21.35 -6.36 -10.17
N VAL A 444 20.88 -5.25 -9.60
CA VAL A 444 21.75 -4.16 -9.13
C VAL A 444 22.70 -4.64 -8.03
N GLU A 445 22.19 -5.42 -7.07
CA GLU A 445 23.01 -5.99 -5.99
C GLU A 445 24.07 -6.95 -6.52
N ILE A 446 23.72 -7.86 -7.43
CA ILE A 446 24.67 -8.79 -8.07
C ILE A 446 25.77 -8.03 -8.82
N ALA A 447 25.42 -6.91 -9.47
CA ALA A 447 26.39 -6.11 -10.20
C ALA A 447 27.48 -5.53 -9.29
N ILE A 448 27.10 -5.13 -8.07
CA ILE A 448 28.01 -4.59 -7.04
C ILE A 448 28.73 -5.70 -6.28
N GLU A 449 28.07 -6.83 -6.02
CA GLU A 449 28.64 -7.94 -5.25
C GLU A 449 29.59 -8.81 -6.08
N GLN A 450 29.37 -8.89 -7.40
CA GLN A 450 30.04 -9.84 -8.28
C GLN A 450 30.51 -9.18 -9.58
N SER A 451 29.59 -8.93 -10.51
CA SER A 451 29.89 -8.24 -11.77
C SER A 451 28.61 -7.89 -12.55
N GLU A 452 28.70 -6.91 -13.44
CA GLU A 452 27.59 -6.58 -14.35
C GLU A 452 27.24 -7.73 -15.31
N ALA A 453 28.20 -8.58 -15.68
CA ALA A 453 27.95 -9.72 -16.56
C ALA A 453 27.02 -10.74 -15.89
N GLU A 454 27.23 -11.02 -14.61
CA GLU A 454 26.39 -11.91 -13.81
C GLU A 454 24.99 -11.32 -13.58
N ALA A 455 24.91 -10.00 -13.33
CA ALA A 455 23.63 -9.31 -13.22
C ALA A 455 22.80 -9.38 -14.51
N LEU A 456 23.45 -9.19 -15.67
CA LEU A 456 22.80 -9.30 -16.98
C LEU A 456 22.34 -10.73 -17.26
N ARG A 457 23.15 -11.73 -16.89
CA ARG A 457 22.81 -13.15 -17.01
C ARG A 457 21.56 -13.47 -16.17
N TYR A 458 21.54 -13.03 -14.92
CA TYR A 458 20.41 -13.19 -14.00
C TYR A 458 19.10 -12.57 -14.53
N LEU A 459 19.18 -11.40 -15.17
CA LEU A 459 18.01 -10.79 -15.81
C LEU A 459 17.53 -11.57 -17.06
N SER A 460 18.45 -12.21 -17.80
CA SER A 460 18.12 -12.95 -19.03
C SER A 460 17.60 -14.38 -18.82
N GLU A 461 18.06 -15.08 -17.78
CA GLU A 461 17.77 -16.50 -17.54
C GLU A 461 16.30 -16.80 -17.18
N SER A 462 15.50 -15.77 -16.90
CA SER A 462 14.07 -15.94 -16.59
C SER A 462 13.17 -15.08 -17.48
N SER A 463 13.58 -14.92 -18.74
CA SER A 463 12.71 -14.54 -19.88
C SER A 463 12.36 -15.74 -20.79
N ALA A 464 12.74 -16.96 -20.37
CA ALA A 464 12.38 -18.25 -20.95
C ALA A 464 11.58 -19.04 -19.91
#